data_AF-C1N3Z0-F1
#
_entry.id   AF-C1N3Z0-F1
#
_cell.length_a   1.000
_cell.length_b   1.000
_cell.length_c   1.000
_cell.angle_alpha   90.00
_cell.angle_beta   90.00
_cell.angle_gamma   90.00
#
_symmetry.space_group_name_H-M   'P 1'
#
loop_
_entity.id
_entity.type
_entity.pdbx_description
1 polymer ?
#
loop_
_entity_poly.entity_id
_entity_poly.type
_entity_poly.pdbx_seq_one_letter_code
_entity_poly.pdbx_strand_id
1 'polypeptide(L)'
;AVVKLLVTFLEPDWVNPWQTKTAQRSTGSGAVIKRDAEGGGGLVLTAAHVVANSTYIQVQLANSPDKVPARVLSVLHEVDLALVRVDEGLDGVEPVPVPTDDNVALPKLREKVYVLGFPVGGNDLSITEGVVSRVEVQSYSHSHQRALAVTVDAAINSGNSGGPVLSQTTGGLVGVAFQGYAGSSVENQGHMVPAPVINRFLKSSEDGKPPTLPSLGVHLQLLQSPSLRKYLKMKDDDSGVMITHVEHGSSAEGVLRAGDVVLEVDGIKLANDGSCVFLGQRLAMVSILQARYVGDEVPIRLLRGGEYMKVAVTMKALRQLVPRGQYDVRPSYVIMGGFLFQPLSLEYLQSWGGDLKDAPTHLVEQYYDGISGPNKREVVVLSQVLSDECNVGF
;
A
#
# COMPACT_ATOMS: atom_id res chain seq x y z
N ALA A 1 -21.07 13.88 6.36
CA ALA A 1 -19.72 13.39 6.76
C ALA A 1 -18.68 13.37 5.65
N VAL A 2 -19.04 13.42 4.36
CA VAL A 2 -18.05 13.48 3.28
C VAL A 2 -17.45 14.88 3.21
N VAL A 3 -16.13 14.97 3.07
CA VAL A 3 -15.38 16.23 3.07
C VAL A 3 -14.45 16.33 1.87
N LYS A 4 -14.21 17.55 1.41
CA LYS A 4 -13.22 17.85 0.39
C LYS A 4 -11.90 18.18 1.07
N LEU A 5 -10.82 17.57 0.62
CA LEU A 5 -9.46 17.93 1.03
C LEU A 5 -8.86 18.86 -0.03
N LEU A 6 -8.26 19.95 0.44
CA LEU A 6 -7.44 20.84 -0.38
C LEU A 6 -6.01 20.76 0.14
N VAL A 7 -5.09 20.30 -0.70
CA VAL A 7 -3.73 19.97 -0.26
C VAL A 7 -2.74 20.78 -1.07
N THR A 8 -1.81 21.42 -0.37
CA THR A 8 -0.57 21.95 -0.97
C THR A 8 0.54 20.97 -0.65
N PHE A 9 1.36 20.62 -1.65
CA PHE A 9 2.42 19.64 -1.52
C PHE A 9 3.71 20.08 -2.23
N LEU A 10 4.84 19.55 -1.75
CA LEU A 10 6.18 19.78 -2.31
C LEU A 10 6.86 18.44 -2.52
N GLU A 11 6.94 18.00 -3.77
CA GLU A 11 7.71 16.80 -4.10
C GLU A 11 9.22 17.06 -4.00
N PRO A 12 10.01 16.12 -3.47
CA PRO A 12 11.46 16.17 -3.61
C PRO A 12 11.90 16.11 -5.07
N ASP A 13 13.02 16.77 -5.38
CA ASP A 13 13.73 16.54 -6.64
C ASP A 13 14.71 15.36 -6.45
N TRP A 14 14.42 14.23 -7.09
CA TRP A 14 15.24 13.02 -6.99
C TRP A 14 16.54 13.10 -7.83
N VAL A 15 16.64 14.09 -8.73
CA VAL A 15 17.87 14.38 -9.48
C VAL A 15 18.77 15.31 -8.68
N ASN A 16 18.18 16.34 -8.06
CA ASN A 16 18.87 17.30 -7.19
C ASN A 16 18.33 17.18 -5.75
N PRO A 17 18.79 16.19 -4.97
CA PRO A 17 18.16 15.77 -3.71
C PRO A 17 18.17 16.80 -2.57
N TRP A 18 18.90 17.91 -2.74
CA TRP A 18 18.83 19.07 -1.84
C TRP A 18 17.70 20.06 -2.17
N GLN A 19 17.00 19.88 -3.30
CA GLN A 19 15.91 20.74 -3.76
C GLN A 19 14.54 20.06 -3.64
N THR A 20 13.50 20.86 -3.79
CA THR A 20 12.13 20.40 -4.00
C THR A 20 11.66 20.94 -5.35
N LYS A 21 10.70 20.25 -5.97
CA LYS A 21 9.96 20.78 -7.10
C LYS A 21 9.10 21.99 -6.67
N THR A 22 8.50 22.66 -7.64
CA THR A 22 7.56 23.75 -7.41
C THR A 22 6.36 23.28 -6.60
N ALA A 23 5.91 24.10 -5.64
CA ALA A 23 4.70 23.83 -4.87
C ALA A 23 3.50 23.65 -5.80
N GLN A 24 2.76 22.57 -5.57
CA GLN A 24 1.56 22.23 -6.32
C GLN A 24 0.36 22.14 -5.37
N ARG A 25 -0.84 22.19 -5.96
CA ARG A 25 -2.10 22.04 -5.26
C ARG A 25 -2.91 20.91 -5.86
N SER A 26 -3.50 20.10 -5.02
CA SER A 26 -4.42 19.04 -5.41
C SER A 26 -5.68 19.09 -4.54
N THR A 27 -6.71 18.37 -4.98
CA THR A 27 -7.91 18.14 -4.19
C THR A 27 -8.24 16.67 -4.16
N GLY A 28 -8.78 16.20 -3.04
CA GLY A 28 -9.29 14.85 -2.89
C GLY A 28 -10.54 14.81 -2.02
N SER A 29 -11.00 13.62 -1.71
CA SER A 29 -12.18 13.38 -0.87
C SER A 29 -11.79 12.65 0.42
N GLY A 30 -12.64 12.76 1.43
CA GLY A 30 -12.48 12.05 2.69
C GLY A 30 -13.81 11.85 3.40
N ALA A 31 -13.80 11.09 4.48
CA ALA A 31 -14.96 10.88 5.33
C ALA A 31 -14.61 11.16 6.79
N VAL A 32 -15.43 11.95 7.48
CA VAL A 32 -15.39 12.04 8.95
C VAL A 32 -15.80 10.69 9.52
N ILE A 33 -14.88 10.01 10.21
CA ILE A 33 -15.11 8.69 10.80
C ILE A 33 -15.24 8.73 12.32
N LYS A 34 -14.80 9.83 12.95
CA LYS A 34 -14.90 10.05 14.39
C LYS A 34 -14.98 11.54 14.67
N ARG A 35 -15.75 11.92 15.68
CA ARG A 35 -15.75 13.27 16.25
C ARG A 35 -15.22 13.23 17.66
N ASP A 36 -14.62 14.34 18.07
CA ASP A 36 -14.29 14.57 19.46
C ASP A 36 -15.57 14.80 20.26
N ALA A 37 -15.51 14.48 21.56
CA ALA A 37 -16.63 14.73 22.47
C ALA A 37 -16.92 16.24 22.61
N GLU A 38 -15.88 17.08 22.48
CA GLU A 38 -15.93 18.52 22.62
C GLU A 38 -15.03 19.20 21.58
N GLY A 39 -15.24 20.48 21.30
CA GLY A 39 -14.36 21.31 20.47
C GLY A 39 -14.59 21.24 18.95
N GLY A 40 -15.57 20.47 18.48
CA GLY A 40 -15.93 20.43 17.06
C GLY A 40 -14.89 19.75 16.15
N GLY A 41 -13.86 19.13 16.73
CA GLY A 41 -12.81 18.39 16.01
C GLY A 41 -13.16 16.93 15.73
N GLY A 42 -12.22 16.22 15.09
CA GLY A 42 -12.39 14.81 14.77
C GLY A 42 -11.36 14.24 13.80
N LEU A 43 -11.64 13.03 13.33
CA LEU A 43 -10.79 12.28 12.42
C LEU A 43 -11.46 12.10 11.06
N VAL A 44 -10.69 12.33 10.02
CA VAL A 44 -11.05 12.17 8.61
C VAL A 44 -10.20 11.05 8.00
N LEU A 45 -10.85 10.05 7.43
CA LEU A 45 -10.21 9.02 6.63
C LEU A 45 -10.16 9.45 5.16
N THR A 46 -9.01 9.27 4.51
CA THR A 46 -8.79 9.61 3.09
C THR A 46 -7.75 8.66 2.48
N ALA A 47 -7.37 8.91 1.22
CA ALA A 47 -6.32 8.16 0.55
C ALA A 47 -4.93 8.77 0.83
N ALA A 48 -3.89 7.93 0.87
CA ALA A 48 -2.52 8.38 1.15
C ALA A 48 -1.99 9.33 0.07
N HIS A 49 -2.25 9.05 -1.20
CA HIS A 49 -1.80 9.91 -2.31
C HIS A 49 -2.41 11.31 -2.27
N VAL A 50 -3.56 11.50 -1.61
CA VAL A 50 -4.18 12.82 -1.47
C VAL A 50 -3.33 13.71 -0.57
N VAL A 51 -2.69 13.15 0.45
CA VAL A 51 -1.94 13.88 1.47
C VAL A 51 -0.42 13.70 1.38
N ALA A 52 0.06 12.91 0.43
CA ALA A 52 1.48 12.66 0.21
C ALA A 52 2.25 13.95 -0.09
N ASN A 53 3.42 14.08 0.53
CA ASN A 53 4.31 15.24 0.46
C ASN A 53 3.64 16.57 0.84
N SER A 54 2.55 16.51 1.62
CA SER A 54 1.76 17.69 1.97
C SER A 54 2.53 18.64 2.89
N THR A 55 2.42 19.92 2.60
CA THR A 55 2.92 21.01 3.45
C THR A 55 1.79 21.74 4.15
N TYR A 56 0.58 21.67 3.60
CA TYR A 56 -0.62 22.27 4.17
C TYR A 56 -1.86 21.53 3.68
N ILE A 57 -2.76 21.20 4.60
CA ILE A 57 -4.03 20.52 4.32
C ILE A 57 -5.16 21.38 4.88
N GLN A 58 -6.21 21.52 4.09
CA GLN A 58 -7.49 22.05 4.54
C GLN A 58 -8.60 21.05 4.26
N VAL A 59 -9.58 21.02 5.16
CA VAL A 59 -10.81 20.23 5.03
C VAL A 59 -11.98 21.18 4.85
N GLN A 60 -12.90 20.83 3.96
CA GLN A 60 -14.11 21.59 3.67
C GLN A 60 -15.32 20.65 3.69
N LEU A 61 -16.33 20.99 4.49
CA LEU A 61 -17.62 20.28 4.49
C LEU A 61 -18.42 20.57 3.22
N ALA A 62 -19.24 19.60 2.81
CA ALA A 62 -20.23 19.84 1.75
C ALA A 62 -21.12 21.03 2.11
N ASN A 63 -21.37 21.91 1.13
CA ASN A 63 -22.20 23.12 1.27
C ASN A 63 -21.68 24.16 2.30
N SER A 64 -20.46 24.01 2.82
CA SER A 64 -19.82 25.04 3.64
C SER A 64 -18.80 25.82 2.81
N PRO A 65 -18.76 27.17 2.91
CA PRO A 65 -17.69 27.96 2.31
C PRO A 65 -16.37 27.85 3.10
N ASP A 66 -16.44 27.40 4.36
CA ASP A 66 -15.33 27.44 5.29
C ASP A 66 -14.36 26.28 5.07
N LYS A 67 -13.08 26.60 5.22
CA LYS A 67 -11.96 25.66 5.09
C LYS A 67 -11.18 25.66 6.38
N VAL A 68 -11.12 24.51 7.04
CA VAL A 68 -10.42 24.37 8.31
C VAL A 68 -9.07 23.69 8.10
N PRO A 69 -7.99 24.18 8.74
CA PRO A 69 -6.69 23.51 8.70
C PRO A 69 -6.77 22.08 9.25
N ALA A 70 -5.96 21.20 8.71
CA ALA A 70 -5.86 19.82 9.15
C ALA A 70 -4.41 19.34 9.13
N ARG A 71 -4.13 18.25 9.86
CA ARG A 71 -2.80 17.62 9.89
C ARG A 71 -2.91 16.11 9.68
N VAL A 72 -1.91 15.54 9.04
CA VAL A 72 -1.78 14.08 8.94
C VAL A 72 -1.50 13.50 10.33
N LEU A 73 -2.25 12.48 10.73
CA LEU A 73 -2.05 11.72 11.96
C LEU A 73 -1.31 10.40 11.69
N SER A 74 -1.68 9.70 10.62
CA SER A 74 -1.06 8.43 10.22
C SER A 74 -1.25 8.21 8.72
N VAL A 75 -0.29 7.57 8.07
CA VAL A 75 -0.33 7.24 6.64
C VAL A 75 0.24 5.85 6.42
N LEU A 76 -0.50 5.03 5.67
CA LEU A 76 -0.07 3.72 5.20
C LEU A 76 -0.07 3.75 3.66
N HIS A 77 1.07 4.16 3.09
CA HIS A 77 1.20 4.33 1.64
C HIS A 77 0.97 3.03 0.87
N GLU A 78 1.38 1.88 1.42
CA GLU A 78 1.32 0.57 0.74
C GLU A 78 -0.09 0.20 0.27
N VAL A 79 -1.13 0.61 1.00
CA VAL A 79 -2.54 0.39 0.66
C VAL A 79 -3.33 1.68 0.46
N ASP A 80 -2.62 2.80 0.28
CA ASP A 80 -3.20 4.11 -0.04
C ASP A 80 -4.23 4.62 0.98
N LEU A 81 -3.92 4.53 2.28
CA LEU A 81 -4.77 5.08 3.36
C LEU A 81 -4.06 6.16 4.16
N ALA A 82 -4.80 7.20 4.53
CA ALA A 82 -4.36 8.21 5.47
C ALA A 82 -5.46 8.61 6.45
N LEU A 83 -5.03 8.92 7.66
CA LEU A 83 -5.86 9.46 8.73
C LEU A 83 -5.44 10.90 9.00
N VAL A 84 -6.39 11.81 8.90
CA VAL A 84 -6.20 13.26 9.04
C VAL A 84 -6.98 13.74 10.26
N ARG A 85 -6.34 14.60 11.05
CA ARG A 85 -6.92 15.23 12.24
C ARG A 85 -7.33 16.66 11.92
N VAL A 86 -8.55 17.01 12.33
CA VAL A 86 -9.10 18.36 12.29
C VAL A 86 -9.42 18.77 13.73
N ASP A 87 -9.09 19.99 14.10
CA ASP A 87 -9.29 20.45 15.49
C ASP A 87 -10.66 21.12 15.72
N GLU A 88 -11.33 21.63 14.67
CA GLU A 88 -12.63 22.31 14.76
C GLU A 88 -13.41 22.25 13.42
N GLY A 89 -14.68 22.71 13.42
CA GLY A 89 -15.47 22.87 12.20
C GLY A 89 -16.17 21.62 11.68
N LEU A 90 -16.24 20.55 12.49
CA LEU A 90 -17.07 19.35 12.25
C LEU A 90 -18.35 19.36 13.09
N ASP A 91 -18.79 20.52 13.57
CA ASP A 91 -20.00 20.66 14.38
C ASP A 91 -21.25 20.16 13.65
N GLY A 92 -22.09 19.41 14.37
CA GLY A 92 -23.31 18.81 13.81
C GLY A 92 -23.08 17.69 12.78
N VAL A 93 -21.83 17.34 12.45
CA VAL A 93 -21.56 16.24 11.52
C VAL A 93 -21.78 14.91 12.23
N GLU A 94 -22.58 14.03 11.64
CA GLU A 94 -22.70 12.63 12.06
C GLU A 94 -21.62 11.81 11.35
N PRO A 95 -20.66 11.15 12.04
CA PRO A 95 -19.60 10.38 11.41
C PRO A 95 -20.11 9.19 10.59
N VAL A 96 -19.35 8.80 9.56
CA VAL A 96 -19.63 7.57 8.81
C VAL A 96 -19.38 6.35 9.72
N PRO A 97 -20.34 5.41 9.85
CA PRO A 97 -20.12 4.18 10.60
C PRO A 97 -19.02 3.34 9.95
N VAL A 98 -17.92 3.13 10.68
CA VAL A 98 -16.83 2.24 10.26
C VAL A 98 -16.98 0.91 11.00
N PRO A 99 -16.95 -0.24 10.32
CA PRO A 99 -16.94 -1.53 10.99
C PRO A 99 -15.57 -1.74 11.68
N THR A 100 -15.57 -1.82 13.01
CA THR A 100 -14.34 -1.92 13.84
C THR A 100 -14.21 -3.24 14.61
N ASP A 101 -14.99 -4.26 14.26
CA ASP A 101 -14.93 -5.59 14.89
C ASP A 101 -13.59 -6.31 14.61
N ASP A 102 -13.27 -7.37 15.33
CA ASP A 102 -12.18 -8.29 14.96
C ASP A 102 -12.52 -9.11 13.71
N ASN A 103 -13.82 -9.31 13.42
CA ASN A 103 -14.30 -10.11 12.29
C ASN A 103 -14.94 -9.27 11.17
N VAL A 104 -14.36 -8.12 10.84
CA VAL A 104 -14.84 -7.29 9.72
C VAL A 104 -14.80 -8.11 8.44
N ALA A 105 -15.97 -8.30 7.83
CA ALA A 105 -16.13 -9.07 6.61
C ALA A 105 -15.80 -8.23 5.37
N LEU A 106 -15.40 -8.92 4.30
CA LEU A 106 -15.37 -8.32 2.97
C LEU A 106 -16.80 -8.08 2.46
N PRO A 107 -17.02 -7.02 1.67
CA PRO A 107 -18.29 -6.84 1.01
C PRO A 107 -18.52 -7.97 -0.01
N LYS A 108 -19.77 -8.38 -0.19
CA LYS A 108 -20.09 -9.53 -1.03
C LYS A 108 -20.06 -9.16 -2.50
N LEU A 109 -19.70 -10.10 -3.37
CA LEU A 109 -19.89 -9.92 -4.82
C LEU A 109 -21.36 -9.57 -5.10
N ARG A 110 -21.57 -8.58 -5.98
CA ARG A 110 -22.87 -7.99 -6.35
C ARG A 110 -23.55 -7.17 -5.24
N GLU A 111 -22.91 -6.95 -4.10
CA GLU A 111 -23.41 -5.99 -3.12
C GLU A 111 -23.40 -4.59 -3.73
N LYS A 112 -24.53 -3.87 -3.59
CA LYS A 112 -24.67 -2.52 -4.10
C LYS A 112 -23.98 -1.52 -3.19
N VAL A 113 -23.30 -0.56 -3.79
CA VAL A 113 -22.51 0.45 -3.10
C VAL A 113 -22.75 1.85 -3.65
N TYR A 114 -22.55 2.85 -2.79
CA TYR A 114 -22.40 4.25 -3.19
C TYR A 114 -20.94 4.67 -3.00
N VAL A 115 -20.37 5.35 -3.99
CA VAL A 115 -19.09 6.05 -3.87
C VAL A 115 -19.38 7.54 -3.79
N LEU A 116 -18.91 8.19 -2.74
CA LEU A 116 -19.15 9.62 -2.52
C LEU A 116 -17.83 10.38 -2.55
N GLY A 117 -17.82 11.55 -3.17
CA GLY A 117 -16.63 12.39 -3.25
C GLY A 117 -16.86 13.72 -3.96
N PHE A 118 -15.78 14.44 -4.20
CA PHE A 118 -15.76 15.76 -4.83
C PHE A 118 -14.92 15.69 -6.11
N PRO A 119 -15.55 15.66 -7.30
CA PRO A 119 -14.82 15.64 -8.56
C PRO A 119 -13.91 16.86 -8.71
N VAL A 120 -12.80 16.70 -9.42
CA VAL A 120 -11.91 17.82 -9.74
C VAL A 120 -12.68 18.93 -10.45
N GLY A 121 -12.46 20.18 -10.03
CA GLY A 121 -13.10 21.37 -10.60
C GLY A 121 -14.48 21.72 -10.02
N GLY A 122 -15.11 20.80 -9.27
CA GLY A 122 -16.39 21.05 -8.59
C GLY A 122 -16.24 21.26 -7.08
N ASN A 123 -17.24 21.90 -6.46
CA ASN A 123 -17.38 21.97 -4.99
C ASN A 123 -18.59 21.18 -4.47
N ASP A 124 -19.40 20.66 -5.38
CA ASP A 124 -20.57 19.88 -5.05
C ASP A 124 -20.21 18.42 -4.80
N LEU A 125 -20.94 17.81 -3.88
CA LEU A 125 -20.82 16.39 -3.60
C LEU A 125 -21.34 15.59 -4.81
N SER A 126 -20.52 14.65 -5.28
CA SER A 126 -20.87 13.66 -6.29
C SER A 126 -21.13 12.32 -5.61
N ILE A 127 -22.14 11.60 -6.12
CA ILE A 127 -22.48 10.25 -5.71
C ILE A 127 -22.53 9.40 -6.98
N THR A 128 -21.76 8.32 -7.01
CA THR A 128 -21.86 7.27 -8.03
C THR A 128 -22.32 5.97 -7.39
N GLU A 129 -23.10 5.19 -8.13
CA GLU A 129 -23.60 3.89 -7.71
C GLU A 129 -22.95 2.79 -8.54
N GLY A 130 -22.74 1.63 -7.92
CA GLY A 130 -22.35 0.41 -8.59
C GLY A 130 -22.51 -0.80 -7.67
N VAL A 131 -21.86 -1.88 -8.03
CA VAL A 131 -21.79 -3.12 -7.27
C VAL A 131 -20.35 -3.58 -7.14
N VAL A 132 -20.11 -4.39 -6.11
CA VAL A 132 -18.83 -5.10 -5.94
C VAL A 132 -18.68 -6.15 -7.04
N SER A 133 -17.70 -5.95 -7.91
CA SER A 133 -17.45 -6.81 -9.08
C SER A 133 -16.39 -7.88 -8.78
N ARG A 134 -15.35 -7.55 -8.00
CA ARG A 134 -14.23 -8.46 -7.74
C ARG A 134 -13.52 -8.15 -6.43
N VAL A 135 -13.01 -9.19 -5.76
CA VAL A 135 -12.12 -9.06 -4.59
C VAL A 135 -10.85 -9.84 -4.85
N GLU A 136 -9.69 -9.17 -4.89
CA GLU A 136 -8.42 -9.82 -5.19
C GLU A 136 -7.21 -9.02 -4.68
N VAL A 137 -6.02 -9.62 -4.78
CA VAL A 137 -4.76 -8.92 -4.52
C VAL A 137 -4.28 -8.28 -5.82
N GLN A 138 -4.29 -6.94 -5.85
CA GLN A 138 -3.92 -6.13 -7.00
C GLN A 138 -2.86 -5.08 -6.65
N SER A 139 -2.25 -4.50 -7.66
CA SER A 139 -1.24 -3.46 -7.51
C SER A 139 -1.90 -2.11 -7.21
N TYR A 140 -1.46 -1.47 -6.15
CA TYR A 140 -1.79 -0.10 -5.81
C TYR A 140 -0.91 0.84 -6.62
N SER A 141 -1.52 1.81 -7.30
CA SER A 141 -0.80 2.75 -8.18
C SER A 141 0.16 3.64 -7.40
N HIS A 142 -0.28 4.12 -6.23
CA HIS A 142 0.50 4.97 -5.33
C HIS A 142 1.80 4.30 -4.85
N SER A 143 1.73 3.06 -4.37
CA SER A 143 2.88 2.40 -3.74
C SER A 143 3.63 1.41 -4.63
N HIS A 144 3.04 1.03 -5.77
CA HIS A 144 3.45 -0.12 -6.58
C HIS A 144 3.47 -1.45 -5.79
N GLN A 145 2.89 -1.50 -4.61
CA GLN A 145 2.76 -2.73 -3.81
C GLN A 145 1.47 -3.46 -4.16
N ARG A 146 1.50 -4.77 -3.97
CA ARG A 146 0.32 -5.62 -4.15
C ARG A 146 -0.36 -5.83 -2.81
N ALA A 147 -1.64 -5.49 -2.71
CA ALA A 147 -2.43 -5.73 -1.52
C ALA A 147 -3.89 -6.03 -1.86
N LEU A 148 -4.64 -6.50 -0.85
CA LEU A 148 -6.05 -6.80 -0.99
C LEU A 148 -6.84 -5.54 -1.34
N ALA A 149 -7.60 -5.60 -2.43
CA ALA A 149 -8.51 -4.54 -2.82
C ALA A 149 -9.76 -5.07 -3.51
N VAL A 150 -10.74 -4.19 -3.65
CA VAL A 150 -12.04 -4.52 -4.23
C VAL A 150 -12.29 -3.64 -5.45
N THR A 151 -12.76 -4.25 -6.52
CA THR A 151 -13.19 -3.56 -7.74
C THR A 151 -14.70 -3.41 -7.73
N VAL A 152 -15.16 -2.23 -8.09
CA VAL A 152 -16.57 -1.86 -8.22
C VAL A 152 -16.82 -1.34 -9.64
N ASP A 153 -18.02 -1.55 -10.18
CA ASP A 153 -18.45 -0.99 -11.47
C ASP A 153 -19.08 0.41 -11.33
N ALA A 154 -18.70 1.14 -10.28
CA ALA A 154 -19.00 2.55 -10.11
C ALA A 154 -17.84 3.38 -10.68
N ALA A 155 -18.18 4.47 -11.39
CA ALA A 155 -17.18 5.40 -11.86
C ALA A 155 -16.47 6.09 -10.68
N ILE A 156 -15.14 5.97 -10.63
CA ILE A 156 -14.26 6.69 -9.71
C ILE A 156 -13.36 7.60 -10.55
N ASN A 157 -13.69 8.90 -10.55
CA ASN A 157 -12.96 9.93 -11.27
C ASN A 157 -11.98 10.66 -10.35
N SER A 158 -11.03 11.39 -10.93
CA SER A 158 -10.12 12.26 -10.18
C SER A 158 -10.90 13.20 -9.25
N GLY A 159 -10.46 13.28 -8.00
CA GLY A 159 -11.11 14.05 -6.93
C GLY A 159 -11.99 13.20 -6.00
N ASN A 160 -12.61 12.13 -6.50
CA ASN A 160 -13.39 11.20 -5.65
C ASN A 160 -12.47 10.26 -4.83
N SER A 161 -11.21 10.12 -5.22
CA SER A 161 -10.21 9.36 -4.45
C SER A 161 -10.13 9.83 -3.00
N GLY A 162 -10.03 8.87 -2.08
CA GLY A 162 -10.11 9.07 -0.64
C GLY A 162 -11.53 9.15 -0.08
N GLY A 163 -12.54 9.27 -0.95
CA GLY A 163 -13.95 9.31 -0.55
C GLY A 163 -14.46 7.95 -0.04
N PRO A 164 -15.51 7.95 0.81
CA PRO A 164 -16.06 6.70 1.33
C PRO A 164 -16.85 5.94 0.26
N VAL A 165 -16.72 4.60 0.31
CA VAL A 165 -17.61 3.66 -0.36
C VAL A 165 -18.52 3.04 0.69
N LEU A 166 -19.82 3.23 0.54
CA LEU A 166 -20.84 2.83 1.51
C LEU A 166 -21.69 1.68 0.98
N SER A 167 -22.03 0.73 1.83
CA SER A 167 -23.05 -0.28 1.52
C SER A 167 -24.41 0.39 1.39
N GLN A 168 -25.14 0.14 0.31
CA GLN A 168 -26.50 0.66 0.18
C GLN A 168 -27.46 0.06 1.20
N THR A 169 -27.18 -1.14 1.69
CA THR A 169 -28.07 -1.86 2.61
C THR A 169 -27.89 -1.38 4.04
N THR A 170 -26.65 -1.15 4.48
CA THR A 170 -26.36 -0.82 5.88
C THR A 170 -26.03 0.66 6.10
N GLY A 171 -25.67 1.41 5.04
CA GLY A 171 -25.13 2.76 5.14
C GLY A 171 -23.71 2.83 5.73
N GLY A 172 -23.14 1.68 6.13
CA GLY A 172 -21.80 1.60 6.71
C GLY A 172 -20.69 1.63 5.66
N LEU A 173 -19.49 2.03 6.08
CA LEU A 173 -18.29 2.05 5.25
C LEU A 173 -17.87 0.63 4.87
N VAL A 174 -17.80 0.35 3.57
CA VAL A 174 -17.26 -0.90 3.02
C VAL A 174 -15.89 -0.72 2.36
N GLY A 175 -15.51 0.53 2.07
CA GLY A 175 -14.17 0.84 1.61
C GLY A 175 -13.87 2.33 1.44
N VAL A 176 -12.64 2.64 1.04
CA VAL A 176 -12.18 3.98 0.64
C VAL A 176 -11.80 3.93 -0.82
N ALA A 177 -12.37 4.81 -1.63
CA ALA A 177 -12.12 4.89 -3.06
C ALA A 177 -10.65 5.26 -3.33
N PHE A 178 -10.02 4.56 -4.27
CA PHE A 178 -8.69 4.92 -4.75
C PHE A 178 -8.55 4.63 -6.25
N GLN A 179 -7.51 5.20 -6.86
CA GLN A 179 -7.21 4.96 -8.26
C GLN A 179 -6.31 3.74 -8.39
N GLY A 180 -6.80 2.67 -9.02
CA GLY A 180 -5.99 1.49 -9.35
C GLY A 180 -4.94 1.77 -10.43
N TYR A 181 -4.02 0.83 -10.63
CA TYR A 181 -3.00 0.95 -11.68
C TYR A 181 -3.64 0.86 -13.08
N ALA A 182 -3.52 1.93 -13.87
CA ALA A 182 -4.18 2.15 -15.16
C ALA A 182 -3.69 1.25 -16.33
N GLY A 183 -2.90 0.20 -16.07
CA GLY A 183 -2.38 -0.72 -17.10
C GLY A 183 -3.46 -1.54 -17.81
N SER A 184 -4.68 -1.55 -17.28
CA SER A 184 -5.87 -2.06 -17.96
C SER A 184 -6.77 -0.88 -18.30
N SER A 185 -6.75 -0.45 -19.56
CA SER A 185 -7.63 0.56 -20.17
C SER A 185 -9.09 0.11 -20.13
N VAL A 186 -9.68 0.00 -18.93
CA VAL A 186 -11.08 -0.38 -18.75
C VAL A 186 -11.79 0.80 -18.14
N GLU A 187 -12.51 1.52 -18.99
CA GLU A 187 -13.44 2.56 -18.59
C GLU A 187 -14.47 1.99 -17.59
N ASN A 188 -14.88 2.80 -16.61
CA ASN A 188 -15.90 2.47 -15.61
C ASN A 188 -15.55 1.36 -14.60
N GLN A 189 -14.27 1.14 -14.28
CA GLN A 189 -13.86 0.36 -13.12
C GLN A 189 -13.26 1.25 -12.03
N GLY A 190 -13.88 1.21 -10.85
CA GLY A 190 -13.37 1.83 -9.64
C GLY A 190 -12.71 0.79 -8.73
N HIS A 191 -11.75 1.23 -7.92
CA HIS A 191 -11.16 0.38 -6.88
C HIS A 191 -11.36 1.01 -5.50
N MET A 192 -11.42 0.15 -4.48
CA MET A 192 -11.49 0.59 -3.09
C MET A 192 -10.62 -0.27 -2.18
N VAL A 193 -10.08 0.39 -1.15
CA VAL A 193 -9.45 -0.26 -0.02
C VAL A 193 -10.56 -0.83 0.85
N PRO A 194 -10.64 -2.15 1.10
CA PRO A 194 -11.80 -2.73 1.75
C PRO A 194 -11.76 -2.57 3.26
N ALA A 195 -12.95 -2.64 3.88
CA ALA A 195 -13.16 -2.48 5.31
C ALA A 195 -12.19 -3.27 6.22
N PRO A 196 -11.81 -4.54 5.95
CA PRO A 196 -10.83 -5.24 6.80
C PRO A 196 -9.46 -4.58 6.84
N VAL A 197 -9.01 -4.01 5.70
CA VAL A 197 -7.73 -3.29 5.60
C VAL A 197 -7.81 -1.95 6.31
N ILE A 198 -8.94 -1.25 6.19
CA ILE A 198 -9.22 0.00 6.91
C ILE A 198 -9.22 -0.24 8.41
N ASN A 199 -9.95 -1.25 8.89
CA ASN A 199 -10.01 -1.61 10.30
C ASN A 199 -8.62 -1.91 10.88
N ARG A 200 -7.81 -2.69 10.15
CA ARG A 200 -6.40 -2.93 10.53
C ARG A 200 -5.62 -1.62 10.66
N PHE A 201 -5.72 -0.73 9.67
CA PHE A 201 -5.03 0.55 9.68
C PHE A 201 -5.45 1.43 10.87
N LEU A 202 -6.75 1.53 11.14
CA LEU A 202 -7.28 2.29 12.27
C LEU A 202 -6.79 1.72 13.61
N LYS A 203 -6.85 0.38 13.79
CA LYS A 203 -6.30 -0.29 14.98
C LYS A 203 -4.81 -0.04 15.15
N SER A 204 -4.00 -0.10 14.07
CA SER A 204 -2.58 0.26 14.18
C SER A 204 -2.36 1.70 14.61
N SER A 205 -3.18 2.63 14.11
CA SER A 205 -3.06 4.04 14.48
C SER A 205 -3.45 4.30 15.94
N GLU A 206 -4.46 3.59 16.46
CA GLU A 206 -4.88 3.69 17.86
C GLU A 206 -3.86 3.07 18.82
N ASP A 207 -3.28 1.92 18.45
CA ASP A 207 -2.28 1.19 19.23
C ASP A 207 -0.86 1.82 19.15
N GLY A 208 -0.67 2.86 18.30
CA GLY A 208 0.64 3.44 18.04
C GLY A 208 1.62 2.49 17.32
N LYS A 209 1.10 1.49 16.59
CA LYS A 209 1.90 0.57 15.80
C LYS A 209 2.39 1.24 14.52
N PRO A 210 3.57 0.86 13.98
CA PRO A 210 4.06 1.40 12.72
C PRO A 210 3.04 1.20 11.58
N PRO A 211 2.72 2.25 10.80
CA PRO A 211 1.77 2.15 9.71
C PRO A 211 2.46 1.58 8.46
N THR A 212 2.81 0.30 8.52
CA THR A 212 3.42 -0.46 7.41
C THR A 212 2.85 -1.87 7.34
N LEU A 213 2.99 -2.52 6.18
CA LEU A 213 2.62 -3.91 6.00
C LEU A 213 3.79 -4.85 6.35
N PRO A 214 3.52 -5.95 7.09
CA PRO A 214 4.51 -7.00 7.24
C PRO A 214 4.72 -7.75 5.92
N SER A 215 5.92 -8.30 5.75
CA SER A 215 6.25 -9.17 4.62
C SER A 215 7.07 -10.36 5.06
N LEU A 216 6.85 -11.52 4.43
CA LEU A 216 7.68 -12.70 4.65
C LEU A 216 9.07 -12.56 4.01
N GLY A 217 9.15 -11.87 2.86
CA GLY A 217 10.38 -11.66 2.08
C GLY A 217 10.92 -12.93 1.43
N VAL A 218 10.05 -13.63 0.69
CA VAL A 218 10.40 -14.87 -0.02
C VAL A 218 9.91 -14.85 -1.45
N HIS A 219 10.64 -15.51 -2.34
CA HIS A 219 10.18 -15.84 -3.69
C HIS A 219 9.61 -17.25 -3.70
N LEU A 220 8.54 -17.44 -4.49
CA LEU A 220 7.75 -18.66 -4.48
C LEU A 220 7.68 -19.28 -5.86
N GLN A 221 7.64 -20.60 -5.90
CA GLN A 221 7.29 -21.40 -7.07
C GLN A 221 5.99 -22.15 -6.81
N LEU A 222 5.07 -22.04 -7.77
CA LEU A 222 3.80 -22.76 -7.75
C LEU A 222 4.03 -24.26 -8.00
N LEU A 223 3.26 -25.11 -7.33
CA LEU A 223 3.44 -26.56 -7.31
C LEU A 223 2.34 -27.31 -8.07
N GLN A 224 1.95 -26.80 -9.24
CA GLN A 224 0.93 -27.44 -10.09
C GLN A 224 1.38 -28.80 -10.65
N SER A 225 2.68 -28.97 -10.93
CA SER A 225 3.25 -30.21 -11.49
C SER A 225 3.25 -31.36 -10.47
N PRO A 226 2.54 -32.48 -10.74
CA PRO A 226 2.55 -33.66 -9.86
C PRO A 226 3.95 -34.26 -9.70
N SER A 227 4.77 -34.26 -10.76
CA SER A 227 6.14 -34.79 -10.72
C SER A 227 7.04 -33.97 -9.79
N LEU A 228 6.88 -32.65 -9.78
CA LEU A 228 7.61 -31.78 -8.85
C LEU A 228 7.18 -32.03 -7.41
N ARG A 229 5.88 -32.15 -7.14
CA ARG A 229 5.37 -32.49 -5.80
C ARG A 229 5.92 -33.84 -5.30
N LYS A 230 5.95 -34.85 -6.17
CA LYS A 230 6.53 -36.16 -5.86
C LYS A 230 8.03 -36.07 -5.56
N TYR A 231 8.78 -35.29 -6.33
CA TYR A 231 10.22 -35.04 -6.08
C TYR A 231 10.44 -34.39 -4.71
N LEU A 232 9.59 -33.44 -4.33
CA LEU A 232 9.61 -32.77 -3.02
C LEU A 232 9.07 -33.64 -1.88
N LYS A 233 8.66 -34.89 -2.16
CA LYS A 233 8.09 -35.86 -1.21
C LYS A 233 6.79 -35.38 -0.55
N MET A 234 6.02 -34.55 -1.25
CA MET A 234 4.67 -34.19 -0.83
C MET A 234 3.76 -35.41 -0.93
N LYS A 235 2.86 -35.58 0.04
CA LYS A 235 1.79 -36.58 -0.04
C LYS A 235 0.71 -36.15 -1.03
N ASP A 236 -0.15 -37.08 -1.41
CA ASP A 236 -1.22 -36.83 -2.38
C ASP A 236 -2.24 -35.77 -1.89
N ASP A 237 -2.42 -35.65 -0.57
CA ASP A 237 -3.29 -34.68 0.08
C ASP A 237 -2.59 -33.36 0.45
N ASP A 238 -1.27 -33.26 0.25
CA ASP A 238 -0.53 -32.03 0.48
C ASP A 238 -0.77 -31.00 -0.63
N SER A 239 -0.76 -29.74 -0.24
CA SER A 239 -0.87 -28.61 -1.14
C SER A 239 -0.11 -27.42 -0.57
N GLY A 240 0.51 -26.62 -1.43
CA GLY A 240 1.33 -25.50 -0.98
C GLY A 240 2.21 -24.90 -2.06
N VAL A 241 3.19 -24.12 -1.64
CA VAL A 241 4.13 -23.43 -2.53
C VAL A 241 5.56 -23.62 -2.06
N MET A 242 6.51 -23.72 -2.98
CA MET A 242 7.92 -23.90 -2.64
C MET A 242 8.64 -22.55 -2.59
N ILE A 243 9.48 -22.35 -1.58
CA ILE A 243 10.36 -21.19 -1.49
C ILE A 243 11.55 -21.39 -2.43
N THR A 244 11.76 -20.46 -3.35
CA THR A 244 12.93 -20.45 -4.25
C THR A 244 14.05 -19.55 -3.74
N HIS A 245 13.69 -18.49 -3.02
CA HIS A 245 14.63 -17.53 -2.47
C HIS A 245 14.11 -16.92 -1.16
N VAL A 246 15.01 -16.58 -0.25
CA VAL A 246 14.73 -15.85 0.99
C VAL A 246 15.57 -14.58 0.96
N GLU A 247 14.91 -13.43 0.97
CA GLU A 247 15.57 -12.13 0.92
C GLU A 247 16.38 -11.87 2.19
N HIS A 248 17.54 -11.22 2.03
CA HIS A 248 18.39 -10.85 3.15
C HIS A 248 17.72 -9.77 4.02
N GLY A 249 17.79 -9.91 5.34
CA GLY A 249 17.15 -9.02 6.30
C GLY A 249 15.63 -9.20 6.44
N SER A 250 15.02 -10.12 5.68
CA SER A 250 13.59 -10.39 5.72
C SER A 250 13.12 -11.04 7.03
N SER A 251 11.81 -11.26 7.14
CA SER A 251 11.21 -12.04 8.24
C SER A 251 11.58 -13.51 8.17
N ALA A 252 11.65 -14.06 6.95
CA ALA A 252 11.96 -15.46 6.70
C ALA A 252 13.44 -15.81 6.96
N GLU A 253 14.35 -14.83 6.90
CA GLU A 253 15.78 -15.06 7.10
C GLU A 253 16.08 -15.74 8.44
N GLY A 254 16.89 -16.81 8.39
CA GLY A 254 17.28 -17.60 9.57
C GLY A 254 16.23 -18.63 10.03
N VAL A 255 15.01 -18.57 9.50
CA VAL A 255 13.92 -19.50 9.88
C VAL A 255 13.52 -20.41 8.71
N LEU A 256 13.25 -19.80 7.55
CA LEU A 256 12.89 -20.48 6.31
C LEU A 256 14.11 -20.54 5.38
N ARG A 257 14.06 -21.45 4.40
CA ARG A 257 15.13 -21.59 3.39
C ARG A 257 14.58 -22.02 2.04
N ALA A 258 15.38 -21.80 1.00
CA ALA A 258 15.09 -22.31 -0.34
C ALA A 258 14.88 -23.84 -0.30
N GLY A 259 13.87 -24.30 -1.03
CA GLY A 259 13.44 -25.71 -1.09
C GLY A 259 12.40 -26.10 -0.03
N ASP A 260 12.12 -25.26 0.97
CA ASP A 260 10.99 -25.49 1.87
C ASP A 260 9.66 -25.38 1.10
N VAL A 261 8.72 -26.29 1.38
CA VAL A 261 7.34 -26.18 0.87
C VAL A 261 6.45 -25.67 1.98
N VAL A 262 5.91 -24.47 1.81
CA VAL A 262 4.95 -23.85 2.73
C VAL A 262 3.57 -24.44 2.47
N LEU A 263 3.02 -25.11 3.48
CA LEU A 263 1.72 -25.80 3.40
C LEU A 263 0.60 -24.99 4.07
N GLU A 264 0.94 -24.24 5.10
CA GLU A 264 -0.02 -23.50 5.92
C GLU A 264 0.64 -22.25 6.49
N VAL A 265 -0.08 -21.13 6.45
CA VAL A 265 0.32 -19.87 7.08
C VAL A 265 -0.79 -19.47 8.01
N ASP A 266 -0.46 -19.33 9.29
CA ASP A 266 -1.38 -18.92 10.34
C ASP A 266 -2.68 -19.74 10.44
N GLY A 267 -2.55 -21.07 10.40
CA GLY A 267 -3.71 -21.97 10.43
C GLY A 267 -4.42 -22.14 9.08
N ILE A 268 -4.05 -21.36 8.06
CA ILE A 268 -4.73 -21.33 6.76
C ILE A 268 -3.93 -22.12 5.74
N LYS A 269 -4.54 -23.18 5.20
CA LYS A 269 -3.93 -24.05 4.19
C LYS A 269 -3.74 -23.33 2.86
N LEU A 270 -2.58 -23.53 2.25
CA LEU A 270 -2.26 -23.02 0.92
C LEU A 270 -2.58 -24.05 -0.15
N ALA A 271 -2.96 -23.56 -1.32
CA ALA A 271 -3.14 -24.35 -2.53
C ALA A 271 -1.86 -24.31 -3.40
N ASN A 272 -1.75 -25.27 -4.32
CA ASN A 272 -0.63 -25.40 -5.26
C ASN A 272 -0.45 -24.20 -6.21
N ASP A 273 -1.47 -23.36 -6.37
CA ASP A 273 -1.44 -22.11 -7.13
C ASP A 273 -1.08 -20.89 -6.27
N GLY A 274 -0.73 -21.09 -4.99
CA GLY A 274 -0.40 -20.02 -4.04
C GLY A 274 -1.61 -19.30 -3.45
N SER A 275 -2.82 -19.73 -3.78
CA SER A 275 -4.06 -19.20 -3.20
C SER A 275 -4.43 -19.90 -1.89
N CYS A 276 -5.32 -19.29 -1.13
CA CYS A 276 -5.88 -19.79 0.11
C CYS A 276 -7.32 -19.30 0.27
N VAL A 277 -8.14 -19.98 1.07
CA VAL A 277 -9.45 -19.45 1.46
C VAL A 277 -9.26 -18.58 2.71
N PHE A 278 -9.42 -17.28 2.54
CA PHE A 278 -9.26 -16.28 3.61
C PHE A 278 -10.33 -15.21 3.48
N LEU A 279 -10.90 -14.74 4.60
CA LEU A 279 -12.03 -13.80 4.63
C LEU A 279 -13.22 -14.24 3.74
N GLY A 280 -13.46 -15.54 3.64
CA GLY A 280 -14.54 -16.12 2.82
C GLY A 280 -14.30 -16.06 1.30
N GLN A 281 -13.10 -15.69 0.85
CA GLN A 281 -12.73 -15.59 -0.57
C GLN A 281 -11.47 -16.41 -0.88
N ARG A 282 -11.28 -16.80 -2.13
CA ARG A 282 -10.01 -17.38 -2.59
C ARG A 282 -9.03 -16.25 -2.94
N LEU A 283 -8.02 -16.05 -2.10
CA LEU A 283 -7.06 -14.95 -2.17
C LEU A 283 -5.63 -15.46 -2.23
N ALA A 284 -4.67 -14.64 -2.64
CA ALA A 284 -3.26 -14.99 -2.57
C ALA A 284 -2.77 -15.04 -1.11
N MET A 285 -1.77 -15.89 -0.82
CA MET A 285 -1.16 -16.05 0.51
C MET A 285 -0.82 -14.71 1.20
N VAL A 286 -0.40 -13.70 0.43
CA VAL A 286 -0.02 -12.38 0.97
C VAL A 286 -1.14 -11.69 1.75
N SER A 287 -2.42 -11.97 1.44
CA SER A 287 -3.55 -11.42 2.19
C SER A 287 -3.58 -11.86 3.65
N ILE A 288 -3.10 -13.07 3.96
CA ILE A 288 -2.99 -13.58 5.33
C ILE A 288 -1.95 -12.74 6.09
N LEU A 289 -0.77 -12.56 5.47
CA LEU A 289 0.35 -11.84 6.06
C LEU A 289 0.00 -10.37 6.29
N GLN A 290 -0.61 -9.72 5.29
CA GLN A 290 -0.98 -8.30 5.38
C GLN A 290 -2.11 -8.02 6.39
N ALA A 291 -2.84 -9.03 6.85
CA ALA A 291 -3.79 -8.92 7.95
C ALA A 291 -3.13 -8.94 9.34
N ARG A 292 -1.80 -9.05 9.42
CA ARG A 292 -0.99 -9.00 10.65
C ARG A 292 -0.23 -7.69 10.77
N TYR A 293 0.45 -7.48 11.89
CA TYR A 293 1.30 -6.33 12.16
C TYR A 293 2.79 -6.72 12.18
N VAL A 294 3.65 -5.73 12.00
CA VAL A 294 5.09 -5.89 12.27
C VAL A 294 5.27 -6.22 13.76
N GLY A 295 6.10 -7.21 14.04
CA GLY A 295 6.32 -7.77 15.38
C GLY A 295 5.49 -9.02 15.69
N ASP A 296 4.39 -9.27 14.97
CA ASP A 296 3.57 -10.46 15.18
C ASP A 296 4.36 -11.74 14.86
N GLU A 297 4.15 -12.81 15.64
CA GLU A 297 4.65 -14.13 15.33
C GLU A 297 3.61 -14.92 14.52
N VAL A 298 3.99 -15.31 13.31
CA VAL A 298 3.12 -16.06 12.39
C VAL A 298 3.56 -17.53 12.35
N PRO A 299 2.72 -18.48 12.77
CA PRO A 299 3.04 -19.89 12.67
C PRO A 299 2.93 -20.38 11.22
N ILE A 300 3.94 -21.09 10.75
CA ILE A 300 4.02 -21.66 9.41
C ILE A 300 4.24 -23.17 9.51
N ARG A 301 3.37 -23.95 8.86
CA ARG A 301 3.57 -25.39 8.66
C ARG A 301 4.22 -25.62 7.30
N LEU A 302 5.33 -26.33 7.29
CA LEU A 302 6.11 -26.57 6.08
C LEU A 302 6.63 -28.00 6.00
N LEU A 303 7.04 -28.39 4.79
CA LEU A 303 7.74 -29.63 4.49
C LEU A 303 9.18 -29.29 4.07
N ARG A 304 10.16 -29.92 4.71
CA ARG A 304 11.59 -29.68 4.49
C ARG A 304 12.32 -31.00 4.41
N GLY A 305 12.86 -31.32 3.22
CA GLY A 305 13.54 -32.61 2.99
C GLY A 305 12.63 -33.85 3.07
N GLY A 306 11.30 -33.66 3.11
CA GLY A 306 10.31 -34.71 3.35
C GLY A 306 9.79 -34.80 4.79
N GLU A 307 10.29 -33.95 5.69
CA GLU A 307 9.84 -33.90 7.09
C GLU A 307 8.91 -32.71 7.31
N TYR A 308 7.78 -32.95 7.97
CA TYR A 308 6.85 -31.88 8.35
C TYR A 308 7.35 -31.17 9.60
N MET A 309 7.29 -29.85 9.59
CA MET A 309 7.61 -29.05 10.76
C MET A 309 6.71 -27.82 10.85
N LYS A 310 6.69 -27.25 12.06
CA LYS A 310 6.03 -25.99 12.36
C LYS A 310 7.09 -25.03 12.90
N VAL A 311 7.14 -23.85 12.33
CA VAL A 311 8.03 -22.77 12.75
C VAL A 311 7.21 -21.52 13.02
N ALA A 312 7.70 -20.64 13.89
CA ALA A 312 7.13 -19.31 14.08
C ALA A 312 8.05 -18.29 13.41
N VAL A 313 7.48 -17.37 12.63
CA VAL A 313 8.22 -16.30 11.96
C VAL A 313 7.77 -14.95 12.51
N THR A 314 8.69 -14.20 13.11
CA THR A 314 8.43 -12.82 13.55
C THR A 314 8.39 -11.89 12.34
N MET A 315 7.30 -11.15 12.20
CA MET A 315 7.06 -10.31 11.03
C MET A 315 7.81 -8.99 11.08
N LYS A 316 8.52 -8.68 10.00
CA LYS A 316 9.20 -7.40 9.74
C LYS A 316 8.54 -6.70 8.55
N ALA A 317 8.77 -5.39 8.45
CA ALA A 317 8.38 -4.62 7.27
C ALA A 317 9.11 -5.11 6.02
N LEU A 318 8.50 -4.94 4.85
CA LEU A 318 9.16 -5.23 3.58
C LEU A 318 10.40 -4.32 3.42
N ARG A 319 11.54 -4.93 3.10
CA ARG A 319 12.74 -4.22 2.67
C ARG A 319 13.05 -4.62 1.24
N GLN A 320 13.10 -3.64 0.35
CA GLN A 320 13.47 -3.83 -1.05
C GLN A 320 14.87 -3.30 -1.29
N LEU A 321 15.61 -3.95 -2.19
CA LEU A 321 16.95 -3.47 -2.58
C LEU A 321 16.88 -2.09 -3.26
N VAL A 322 15.88 -1.90 -4.12
CA VAL A 322 15.54 -0.62 -4.75
C VAL A 322 14.15 -0.22 -4.24
N PRO A 323 14.06 0.79 -3.35
CA PRO A 323 12.79 1.28 -2.85
C PRO A 323 11.89 1.84 -3.95
N ARG A 324 10.57 1.78 -3.73
CA ARG A 324 9.54 2.28 -4.63
C ARG A 324 8.38 2.90 -3.85
N GLY A 325 7.79 3.95 -4.42
CA GLY A 325 6.68 4.68 -3.80
C GLY A 325 7.13 5.39 -2.52
N GLN A 326 8.25 6.10 -2.57
CA GLN A 326 8.78 6.87 -1.46
C GLN A 326 8.10 8.24 -1.38
N TYR A 327 7.37 8.46 -0.29
CA TYR A 327 6.62 9.68 0.00
C TYR A 327 6.97 10.17 1.41
N ASP A 328 6.76 11.46 1.64
CA ASP A 328 6.97 12.10 2.95
C ASP A 328 8.40 11.97 3.49
N VAL A 329 9.35 11.69 2.60
CA VAL A 329 10.78 11.55 2.88
C VAL A 329 11.58 12.41 1.91
N ARG A 330 12.77 12.83 2.34
CA ARG A 330 13.76 13.44 1.45
C ARG A 330 14.74 12.36 0.97
N PRO A 331 15.18 12.41 -0.30
CA PRO A 331 16.20 11.50 -0.78
C PRO A 331 17.47 11.65 0.05
N SER A 332 18.06 10.52 0.44
CA SER A 332 19.38 10.52 1.09
C SER A 332 20.47 10.68 0.05
N TYR A 333 21.48 11.51 0.33
CA TYR A 333 22.60 11.72 -0.59
C TYR A 333 23.86 12.13 0.16
N VAL A 334 25.01 11.98 -0.50
CA VAL A 334 26.31 12.47 -0.04
C VAL A 334 27.01 13.14 -1.22
N ILE A 335 27.62 14.31 -0.98
CA ILE A 335 28.50 14.97 -1.94
C ILE A 335 29.92 14.91 -1.40
N MET A 336 30.85 14.40 -2.21
CA MET A 336 32.28 14.36 -1.87
C MET A 336 33.11 14.71 -3.08
N GLY A 337 33.91 15.80 -3.01
CA GLY A 337 34.72 16.25 -4.15
C GLY A 337 33.88 16.59 -5.40
N GLY A 338 32.66 17.07 -5.22
CA GLY A 338 31.69 17.33 -6.31
C GLY A 338 30.95 16.10 -6.83
N PHE A 339 31.31 14.87 -6.43
CA PHE A 339 30.58 13.66 -6.81
C PHE A 339 29.33 13.49 -5.93
N LEU A 340 28.16 13.41 -6.56
CA LEU A 340 26.88 13.18 -5.89
C LEU A 340 26.53 11.69 -5.88
N PHE A 341 26.50 11.11 -4.69
CA PHE A 341 26.06 9.73 -4.47
C PHE A 341 24.68 9.70 -3.82
N GLN A 342 23.82 8.81 -4.30
CA GLN A 342 22.52 8.54 -3.66
C GLN A 342 22.10 7.06 -3.83
N PRO A 343 21.23 6.53 -2.97
CA PRO A 343 20.60 5.24 -3.21
C PRO A 343 19.73 5.26 -4.48
N LEU A 344 19.78 4.18 -5.25
CA LEU A 344 18.90 3.95 -6.38
C LEU A 344 17.46 3.75 -5.86
N SER A 345 16.51 4.44 -6.48
CA SER A 345 15.09 4.26 -6.21
C SER A 345 14.26 4.31 -7.49
N LEU A 346 13.01 3.87 -7.43
CA LEU A 346 12.07 4.01 -8.54
C LEU A 346 11.91 5.50 -8.95
N GLU A 347 11.82 6.40 -7.97
CA GLU A 347 11.61 7.82 -8.22
C GLU A 347 12.80 8.46 -8.95
N TYR A 348 14.03 8.03 -8.60
CA TYR A 348 15.21 8.44 -9.35
C TYR A 348 15.23 7.84 -10.76
N LEU A 349 14.89 6.55 -10.93
CA LEU A 349 14.79 5.91 -12.25
C LEU A 349 13.76 6.59 -13.16
N GLN A 350 12.65 7.09 -12.62
CA GLN A 350 11.64 7.82 -13.37
C GLN A 350 12.07 9.23 -13.79
N SER A 351 13.21 9.74 -13.27
CA SER A 351 13.73 11.03 -13.73
C SER A 351 14.22 11.01 -15.18
N TRP A 352 14.53 9.83 -15.71
CA TRP A 352 14.77 9.62 -17.13
C TRP A 352 13.44 9.47 -17.87
N GLY A 353 12.94 10.56 -18.48
CA GLY A 353 11.80 10.48 -19.40
C GLY A 353 10.42 10.18 -18.77
N GLY A 354 10.35 9.90 -17.46
CA GLY A 354 9.11 9.55 -16.75
C GLY A 354 8.74 8.07 -16.79
N ASP A 355 9.43 7.25 -17.58
CA ASP A 355 9.17 5.82 -17.77
C ASP A 355 10.47 5.03 -17.57
N LEU A 356 10.38 3.86 -16.93
CA LEU A 356 11.53 3.00 -16.65
C LEU A 356 12.27 2.57 -17.92
N LYS A 357 11.61 2.52 -19.08
CA LYS A 357 12.25 2.16 -20.35
C LYS A 357 13.32 3.18 -20.80
N ASP A 358 13.24 4.41 -20.32
CA ASP A 358 14.14 5.50 -20.71
C ASP A 358 15.37 5.58 -19.78
N ALA A 359 15.35 4.83 -18.67
CA ALA A 359 16.46 4.75 -17.73
C ALA A 359 17.53 3.71 -18.16
N PRO A 360 18.78 3.83 -17.70
CA PRO A 360 19.85 2.89 -18.03
C PRO A 360 19.49 1.44 -17.67
N THR A 361 19.57 0.53 -18.65
CA THR A 361 19.10 -0.86 -18.52
C THR A 361 19.70 -1.60 -17.33
N HIS A 362 21.00 -1.40 -17.05
CA HIS A 362 21.67 -2.05 -15.92
C HIS A 362 21.15 -1.59 -14.54
N LEU A 363 20.62 -0.36 -14.41
CA LEU A 363 19.99 0.11 -13.18
C LEU A 363 18.55 -0.40 -13.07
N VAL A 364 17.84 -0.45 -14.20
CA VAL A 364 16.49 -1.04 -14.29
C VAL A 364 16.50 -2.52 -13.93
N GLU A 365 17.54 -3.26 -14.33
CA GLU A 365 17.76 -4.65 -13.92
C GLU A 365 17.91 -4.79 -12.39
N GLN A 366 18.59 -3.85 -11.71
CA GLN A 366 18.64 -3.86 -10.25
C GLN A 366 17.27 -3.64 -9.59
N TYR A 367 16.40 -2.85 -10.22
CA TYR A 367 15.04 -2.63 -9.73
C TYR A 367 14.16 -3.88 -9.84
N TYR A 368 14.23 -4.62 -10.95
CA TYR A 368 13.40 -5.80 -11.18
C TYR A 368 13.96 -7.08 -10.54
N ASP A 369 15.27 -7.32 -10.73
CA ASP A 369 15.91 -8.61 -10.45
C ASP A 369 17.01 -8.52 -9.40
N GLY A 370 17.23 -7.33 -8.84
CA GLY A 370 18.26 -7.10 -7.84
C GLY A 370 17.99 -7.84 -6.53
N ILE A 371 18.84 -8.81 -6.21
CA ILE A 371 18.77 -9.59 -4.97
C ILE A 371 19.59 -8.92 -3.87
N SER A 372 19.01 -8.84 -2.67
CA SER A 372 19.68 -8.32 -1.48
C SER A 372 20.66 -9.35 -0.87
N GLY A 373 21.69 -8.88 -0.17
CA GLY A 373 22.66 -9.76 0.48
C GLY A 373 23.37 -9.10 1.67
N PRO A 374 24.19 -9.86 2.43
CA PRO A 374 24.89 -9.35 3.61
C PRO A 374 25.66 -8.05 3.36
N ASN A 375 26.28 -7.95 2.18
CA ASN A 375 27.08 -6.81 1.75
C ASN A 375 26.36 -5.94 0.70
N LYS A 376 25.12 -6.26 0.33
CA LYS A 376 24.34 -5.57 -0.70
C LYS A 376 22.95 -5.26 -0.17
N ARG A 377 22.88 -4.17 0.58
CA ARG A 377 21.66 -3.72 1.28
C ARG A 377 20.89 -2.64 0.54
N GLU A 378 21.57 -1.99 -0.40
CA GLU A 378 21.08 -0.93 -1.28
C GLU A 378 22.00 -0.90 -2.52
N VAL A 379 21.56 -0.22 -3.56
CA VAL A 379 22.39 0.08 -4.73
C VAL A 379 22.70 1.57 -4.69
N VAL A 380 23.97 1.95 -4.55
CA VAL A 380 24.38 3.36 -4.57
C VAL A 380 24.82 3.74 -5.98
N VAL A 381 24.34 4.88 -6.47
CA VAL A 381 24.68 5.42 -7.79
C VAL A 381 25.42 6.74 -7.64
N LEU A 382 26.39 6.96 -8.54
CA LEU A 382 26.90 8.29 -8.85
C LEU A 382 25.91 8.96 -9.79
N SER A 383 25.09 9.88 -9.29
CA SER A 383 24.02 10.48 -10.09
C SER A 383 24.48 11.69 -10.89
N GLN A 384 25.42 12.47 -10.36
CA GLN A 384 25.93 13.69 -10.97
C GLN A 384 27.37 13.97 -10.53
N VAL A 385 28.11 14.73 -11.35
CA VAL A 385 29.40 15.35 -10.98
C VAL A 385 29.23 16.86 -11.08
N LEU A 386 29.33 17.54 -9.95
CA LEU A 386 29.35 19.00 -9.85
C LEU A 386 30.77 19.47 -10.18
N SER A 387 30.95 20.04 -11.36
CA SER A 387 32.27 20.40 -11.88
C SER A 387 33.04 21.34 -10.96
N ASP A 388 34.27 20.96 -10.65
CA ASP A 388 35.22 21.69 -9.81
C ASP A 388 36.66 21.34 -10.21
N GLU A 389 37.65 22.13 -9.78
CA GLU A 389 39.07 21.83 -10.03
C GLU A 389 39.48 20.46 -9.49
N CYS A 390 38.88 20.01 -8.38
CA CYS A 390 39.24 18.73 -7.76
C CYS A 390 38.73 17.48 -8.50
N ASN A 391 37.85 17.62 -9.50
CA ASN A 391 37.25 16.49 -10.22
C ASN A 391 37.40 16.56 -11.75
N VAL A 392 38.34 17.37 -12.24
CA VAL A 392 38.64 17.49 -13.68
C VAL A 392 38.88 16.13 -14.33
N GLY A 393 38.17 15.87 -15.43
CA GLY A 393 38.32 14.65 -16.24
C GLY A 393 37.38 13.51 -15.85
N PHE A 394 36.62 13.69 -14.77
CA PHE A 394 35.37 12.98 -14.51
C PHE A 394 34.19 13.86 -14.91
#